data_AF-A0A830E508-F1
#
_entry.id   AF-A0A830E508-F1
#
_cell.length_a   1.000
_cell.length_b   1.000
_cell.length_c   1.000
_cell.angle_alpha   90.00
_cell.angle_beta   90.00
_cell.angle_gamma   90.00
#
_symmetry.space_group_name_H-M   'P 1'
#
loop_
_entity.id
_entity.type
_entity.pdbx_description
1 polymer ?
#
loop_
_entity_poly.entity_id
_entity_poly.type
_entity_poly.pdbx_seq_one_letter_code
_entity_poly.pdbx_strand_id
1 'polypeptide(L)' 'MYMVDTVIIDAGYNGLVTGIVLTKAGLNVLVLDHATWLGGQVAGAPGYNAAMRILNEWNPLR' A
#
# COMPACT_ATOMS: atom_id res chain seq x y z
N MET A 1 7.78 -16.87 9.91
CA MET A 1 8.30 -16.24 8.69
C MET A 1 7.10 -15.95 7.81
N TYR A 2 6.84 -14.70 7.44
CA TYR A 2 5.77 -14.39 6.49
C TYR A 2 6.20 -14.91 5.12
N MET A 3 5.37 -15.74 4.50
CA MET A 3 5.59 -16.14 3.11
C MET A 3 4.86 -15.12 2.25
N VAL A 4 5.63 -14.29 1.54
CA VAL A 4 5.12 -13.24 0.67
C VAL A 4 5.64 -13.49 -0.74
N ASP A 5 4.79 -13.26 -1.73
CA ASP A 5 5.12 -13.46 -3.13
C ASP A 5 5.87 -12.25 -3.70
N THR A 6 5.53 -11.05 -3.20
CA THR A 6 6.12 -9.77 -3.66
C THR A 6 6.36 -8.82 -2.49
N VAL A 7 7.49 -8.12 -2.54
CA VAL A 7 7.80 -6.98 -1.66
C VAL A 7 7.82 -5.70 -2.49
N ILE A 8 7.10 -4.67 -2.03
CA ILE A 8 7.12 -3.32 -2.56
C ILE A 8 7.85 -2.42 -1.56
N ILE A 9 8.76 -1.60 -2.06
CA ILE A 9 9.44 -0.56 -1.28
C ILE A 9 8.84 0.78 -1.70
N ASP A 10 8.48 1.63 -0.73
CA ASP A 10 7.66 2.86 -0.84
C ASP A 10 6.17 2.60 -0.54
N ALA A 11 5.65 3.18 0.55
CA ALA A 11 4.23 3.24 0.89
C ALA A 11 3.61 4.59 0.50
N GLY A 12 4.17 5.23 -0.53
CA GLY A 12 3.55 6.29 -1.28
C GLY A 12 2.37 5.85 -2.12
N TYR A 13 1.77 6.81 -2.84
CA TYR A 13 0.61 6.58 -3.69
C TYR A 13 0.83 5.42 -4.67
N ASN A 14 1.95 5.42 -5.39
CA ASN A 14 2.23 4.39 -6.39
C ASN A 14 2.40 3.01 -5.75
N GLY A 15 3.18 2.91 -4.67
CA GLY A 15 3.41 1.64 -3.99
C GLY A 15 2.12 1.03 -3.42
N LEU A 16 1.24 1.85 -2.85
CA LEU A 16 -0.06 1.39 -2.35
C LEU A 16 -1.01 0.98 -3.49
N VAL A 17 -1.07 1.73 -4.59
CA VAL A 17 -1.86 1.34 -5.78
C VAL A 17 -1.37 0.02 -6.37
N THR A 18 -0.06 -0.13 -6.55
CA THR A 18 0.55 -1.39 -7.02
C THR A 18 0.26 -2.54 -6.06
N GLY A 19 0.31 -2.29 -4.74
CA GLY A 19 -0.05 -3.27 -3.72
C GLY A 19 -1.47 -3.80 -3.88
N ILE A 20 -2.45 -2.92 -4.12
CA ILE A 20 -3.82 -3.35 -4.41
C ILE A 20 -3.89 -4.20 -5.66
N VAL A 21 -3.28 -3.74 -6.76
CA VAL A 21 -3.35 -4.45 -8.05
C VAL A 21 -2.82 -5.88 -7.92
N LEU A 22 -1.68 -6.05 -7.26
CA LEU A 22 -1.08 -7.36 -7.04
C LEU A 22 -1.86 -8.22 -6.05
N THR A 23 -2.42 -7.62 -5.00
CA THR A 23 -3.30 -8.35 -4.07
C THR A 23 -4.57 -8.83 -4.76
N LYS A 24 -5.18 -8.00 -5.63
CA LYS A 24 -6.33 -8.38 -6.47
C LYS A 24 -5.99 -9.47 -7.48
N ALA A 25 -4.73 -9.59 -7.89
CA ALA A 25 -4.24 -10.71 -8.70
C ALA A 25 -3.96 -11.99 -7.88
N GLY A 26 -4.19 -11.98 -6.56
CA GLY A 26 -4.06 -13.14 -5.67
C GLY A 26 -2.68 -13.30 -5.02
N LEU A 27 -1.81 -12.29 -5.09
CA LEU A 27 -0.47 -12.35 -4.49
C LEU A 27 -0.49 -11.90 -3.02
N ASN A 28 0.33 -12.54 -2.19
CA ASN A 28 0.66 -12.07 -0.85
C ASN A 28 1.71 -10.95 -0.94
N VAL A 29 1.29 -9.70 -0.71
CA VAL A 29 2.14 -8.52 -0.91
C VAL A 29 2.53 -7.90 0.44
N LEU A 30 3.83 -7.62 0.61
CA LEU A 30 4.34 -6.81 1.71
C LEU A 30 4.79 -5.45 1.17
N VAL A 31 4.24 -4.36 1.71
CA VAL A 31 4.69 -2.98 1.40
C VAL A 31 5.50 -2.46 2.59
N LEU A 32 6.69 -1.93 2.32
CA LEU A 32 7.59 -1.38 3.33
C LEU A 32 7.95 0.07 2.99
N ASP A 33 8.05 0.91 4.01
CA ASP A 33 8.51 2.29 3.91
C ASP A 33 9.47 2.61 5.05
N HIS A 34 10.38 3.55 4.82
CA HIS A 34 11.23 4.13 5.85
C HIS A 34 10.48 5.09 6.78
N ALA A 35 9.39 5.70 6.29
CA ALA A 35 8.60 6.66 7.03
C ALA A 35 7.60 5.96 7.98
N THR A 36 7.27 6.63 9.09
CA THR A 36 6.22 6.17 10.01
C THR A 36 4.82 6.61 9.59
N TRP A 37 4.67 7.20 8.40
CA TRP A 37 3.41 7.65 7.83
C TRP A 37 3.30 7.23 6.37
N LEU A 38 2.07 7.24 5.85
CA LEU A 38 1.74 6.84 4.49
C LEU A 38 1.54 8.05 3.58
N GLY A 39 1.63 7.85 2.26
CA GLY A 39 1.39 8.89 1.26
C GLY A 39 2.63 9.34 0.48
N GLY A 40 3.82 8.93 0.93
CA GLY A 40 5.08 9.17 0.22
C GLY A 40 5.37 10.66 0.03
N GLN A 41 5.77 11.05 -1.19
CA GLN A 41 6.07 12.45 -1.51
C GLN A 41 4.85 13.38 -1.48
N VAL A 42 3.64 12.83 -1.59
CA VAL A 42 2.42 13.59 -1.29
C VAL A 42 2.30 13.62 0.24
N ALA A 43 3.00 14.54 0.89
CA ALA A 43 3.02 14.61 2.34
C ALA A 43 1.79 15.36 2.91
N GLY A 44 1.52 15.15 4.20
CA GLY A 44 0.43 15.81 4.91
C GLY A 44 -0.96 15.24 4.58
N ALA A 45 -1.99 16.07 4.76
CA ALA A 45 -3.38 15.62 4.66
C ALA A 45 -3.77 15.00 3.30
N PRO A 46 -3.34 15.54 2.12
CA PRO A 46 -3.74 14.98 0.84
C PRO A 46 -3.24 13.55 0.61
N GLY A 47 -1.96 13.28 0.89
CA GLY A 47 -1.43 11.94 0.66
C GLY A 47 -1.82 10.95 1.75
N TYR A 48 -1.97 11.41 2.99
CA TYR A 48 -2.59 10.58 4.03
C TYR A 48 -4.01 10.17 3.63
N ASN A 49 -4.85 11.10 3.16
CA ASN A 49 -6.21 10.81 2.75
C ASN A 49 -6.26 9.85 1.54
N ALA A 50 -5.39 10.05 0.55
CA ALA A 50 -5.27 9.17 -0.61
C ALA A 50 -4.85 7.76 -0.18
N ALA A 51 -3.78 7.65 0.63
CA ALA A 51 -3.32 6.38 1.17
C ALA A 51 -4.43 5.67 1.96
N MET A 52 -5.16 6.39 2.81
CA MET A 52 -6.28 5.83 3.56
C MET A 52 -7.42 5.36 2.66
N ARG A 53 -7.70 6.01 1.53
CA ARG A 53 -8.70 5.49 0.58
C ARG A 53 -8.24 4.20 -0.07
N ILE A 54 -7.00 4.12 -0.50
CA ILE A 54 -6.40 2.90 -1.03
C ILE A 54 -6.46 1.78 0.02
N LEU A 55 -6.02 2.01 1.25
CA LEU A 55 -6.10 1.02 2.32
C LEU A 55 -7.52 0.54 2.62
N ASN A 56 -8.52 1.43 2.54
CA ASN A 56 -9.92 1.03 2.74
C ASN A 56 -10.45 0.08 1.64
N GLU A 57 -9.86 0.13 0.45
CA GLU A 57 -10.15 -0.77 -0.67
C GLU A 57 -9.34 -2.08 -0.63
N TRP A 58 -8.31 -2.16 0.22
CA TRP A 58 -7.43 -3.32 0.32
C TRP A 58 -8.05 -4.48 1.16
N ASN A 59 -9.30 -4.39 1.59
CA ASN A 59 -9.95 -5.55 2.18
C ASN A 59 -10.65 -6.40 1.10
N PRO A 60 -10.20 -7.63 0.80
CA PRO A 60 -10.87 -8.51 -0.17
C PRO A 60 -12.24 -9.04 0.31
N LEU A 61 -12.67 -8.69 1.53
CA LEU A 61 -13.94 -9.09 2.14
C LEU A 61 -14.99 -7.96 2.22
N ARG A 62 -14.82 -6.89 1.45
CA ARG A 62 -15.87 -5.90 1.17
C ARG A 62 -16.44 -6.07 -0.23
#